data_AF-A0A966UPN2-F1
#
_entry.id   AF-A0A966UPN2-F1
#
_cell.length_a   1.000
_cell.length_b   1.000
_cell.length_c   1.000
_cell.angle_alpha   90.00
_cell.angle_beta   90.00
_cell.angle_gamma   90.00
#
_symmetry.space_group_name_H-M   'P 1'
#
loop_
_entity.id
_entity.type
_entity.pdbx_description
1 polymer ?
#
loop_
_entity_poly.entity_id
_entity_poly.type
_entity_poly.pdbx_seq_one_letter_code
_entity_poly.pdbx_strand_id
1 'polypeptide(L)' 'MEYLYSVTCTYDSETAPRWIGRYSDAISAVETYQKFVDWGTAVEYSTINLSEPNGKMHTKIFYKDGSVSGK' A
#
# COMPACT_ATOMS: atom_id res chain seq x y z
N MET A 1 -9.38 19.88 -1.72
CA MET A 1 -8.92 19.01 -2.83
C MET A 1 -9.60 17.68 -2.67
N GLU A 2 -10.23 17.18 -3.73
CA GLU A 2 -10.79 15.84 -3.77
C GLU A 2 -9.65 14.84 -3.98
N TYR A 3 -9.51 13.86 -3.10
CA TYR A 3 -8.51 12.81 -3.22
C TYR A 3 -9.17 11.60 -3.88
N LEU A 4 -8.75 11.30 -5.10
CA LEU A 4 -9.31 10.22 -5.91
C LEU A 4 -8.61 8.89 -5.63
N TYR A 5 -7.36 8.94 -5.16
CA TYR A 5 -6.52 7.76 -4.92
C TYR A 5 -6.03 7.73 -3.48
N SER A 6 -5.80 6.53 -2.97
CA SER A 6 -5.14 6.33 -1.68
C SER A 6 -4.12 5.20 -1.75
N VAL A 7 -3.03 5.37 -1.00
CA VAL A 7 -2.07 4.29 -0.73
C VAL A 7 -2.05 4.04 0.77
N THR A 8 -2.23 2.80 1.20
CA THR A 8 -2.19 2.42 2.61
C THR A 8 -1.10 1.39 2.85
N CYS A 9 -0.48 1.45 4.03
CA CYS A 9 0.41 0.42 4.53
C CYS A 9 -0.13 -0.08 5.86
N THR A 10 -0.42 -1.37 5.94
CA THR A 10 -0.91 -2.04 7.15
C THR A 10 0.07 -3.15 7.51
N TYR A 11 0.45 -3.22 8.79
CA TYR A 11 1.33 -4.27 9.27
C TYR A 11 0.52 -5.45 9.79
N ASP A 12 0.97 -6.64 9.43
CA ASP A 12 0.48 -7.91 9.93
C ASP A 12 -1.07 -7.96 9.85
N SER A 13 -1.75 -8.21 10.97
CA SER A 13 -3.21 -8.24 11.08
C SER A 13 -3.80 -7.01 11.76
N GLU A 14 -3.11 -5.87 11.70
CA GLU A 14 -3.62 -4.63 12.29
C GLU A 14 -4.94 -4.18 11.64
N THR A 15 -5.85 -3.67 12.45
CA THR A 15 -7.18 -3.23 12.01
C THR A 15 -7.19 -1.86 11.33
N ALA A 16 -6.09 -1.12 11.40
CA ALA A 16 -5.93 0.19 10.82
C ALA A 16 -4.58 0.33 10.11
N PRO A 17 -4.48 1.08 8.99
CA PRO A 17 -3.22 1.35 8.36
C PRO A 17 -2.28 2.15 9.27
N ARG A 18 -1.01 1.76 9.30
CA ARG A 18 0.07 2.52 9.94
C ARG A 18 0.37 3.82 9.20
N TRP A 19 0.18 3.81 7.89
CA TRP A 19 0.42 4.96 7.04
C TRP A 19 -0.64 5.05 5.94
N ILE A 20 -1.03 6.28 5.62
CA ILE A 20 -2.01 6.60 4.57
C ILE A 20 -1.50 7.80 3.78
N GLY A 21 -1.32 7.62 2.47
CA GLY A 21 -1.14 8.69 1.49
C GLY A 21 -2.43 8.90 0.71
N ARG A 22 -2.81 10.16 0.46
CA ARG A 22 -3.97 10.52 -0.35
C ARG A 22 -3.53 11.42 -1.49
N TYR A 23 -4.02 11.15 -2.70
CA TYR A 23 -3.55 11.80 -3.92
C TYR A 23 -4.72 12.20 -4.82
N SER A 24 -4.56 13.33 -5.50
CA SER A 24 -5.52 13.82 -6.50
C SER A 24 -5.33 13.17 -7.87
N ASP A 25 -4.14 12.64 -8.16
CA ASP A 25 -3.77 12.09 -9.46
C ASP A 25 -3.14 10.69 -9.35
N ALA A 26 -3.24 9.93 -10.44
CA ALA A 26 -2.76 8.56 -10.52
C ALA A 26 -1.23 8.47 -10.50
N ILE A 27 -0.52 9.44 -11.08
CA ILE A 27 0.95 9.39 -11.22
C ILE A 27 1.59 9.43 -9.83
N SER A 28 1.23 10.42 -9.03
CA SER A 28 1.74 10.58 -7.66
C SER A 28 1.41 9.37 -6.77
N ALA A 29 0.21 8.80 -6.92
CA ALA A 29 -0.23 7.63 -6.17
C ALA A 29 0.59 6.39 -6.55
N VAL A 30 0.76 6.13 -7.86
CA VAL A 30 1.55 5.00 -8.36
C VAL A 30 3.02 5.16 -8.00
N GLU A 31 3.62 6.33 -8.17
CA GLU A 31 5.00 6.59 -7.76
C GLU A 31 5.21 6.31 -6.26
N THR A 32 4.26 6.70 -5.42
CA THR A 32 4.34 6.39 -3.99
C THR A 32 4.17 4.90 -3.73
N TYR A 33 3.21 4.24 -4.38
CA TYR A 33 3.01 2.80 -4.27
C TYR A 33 4.24 1.98 -4.70
N GLN A 34 5.03 2.49 -5.65
CA GLN A 34 6.27 1.84 -6.08
C GLN A 34 7.45 2.05 -5.13
N LYS A 35 7.40 3.04 -4.23
CA LYS A 35 8.45 3.27 -3.22
C LYS A 35 8.44 2.23 -2.10
N PHE A 36 7.34 1.50 -1.91
CA PHE A 36 7.31 0.36 -0.99
C PHE A 36 7.98 -0.85 -1.66
N VAL A 37 9.08 -1.31 -1.04
CA VAL A 37 9.98 -2.35 -1.59
C VAL A 37 10.26 -3.50 -0.63
N ASP A 38 9.85 -3.40 0.64
CA ASP A 38 10.07 -4.41 1.68
C ASP A 38 8.94 -4.39 2.72
N TRP A 39 9.06 -5.26 3.74
CA TRP A 39 8.10 -5.38 4.84
C TRP A 39 8.26 -4.30 5.92
N GLY A 40 9.19 -3.37 5.72
CA GLY A 40 9.56 -2.33 6.67
C GLY A 40 9.94 -2.90 8.03
N THR A 41 9.14 -2.54 9.04
CA THR A 41 9.33 -2.97 10.43
C THR A 41 8.19 -3.87 10.92
N ALA A 42 7.41 -4.45 10.02
CA ALA A 42 6.38 -5.43 10.37
C ALA A 42 7.00 -6.68 11.01
N VAL A 43 6.21 -7.39 11.84
CA VAL A 43 6.71 -8.60 12.52
C VAL A 43 6.80 -9.77 11.54
N GLU A 44 5.79 -9.93 10.68
CA GLU A 44 5.67 -11.02 9.71
C GLU A 44 5.53 -10.49 8.28
N TYR A 45 4.65 -9.50 8.05
CA TYR A 45 4.43 -8.96 6.71
C TYR A 45 3.83 -7.54 6.72
N SER A 46 4.06 -6.80 5.65
CA SER A 46 3.35 -5.54 5.37
C SER A 46 2.48 -5.67 4.13
N THR A 47 1.24 -5.19 4.22
CA THR A 47 0.31 -5.10 3.09
C THR A 47 0.21 -3.66 2.62
N ILE A 48 0.54 -3.44 1.34
CA ILE A 48 0.40 -2.14 0.68
C ILE A 48 -0.76 -2.22 -0.30
N ASN A 49 -1.72 -1.31 -0.19
CA ASN A 49 -2.83 -1.20 -1.12
C ASN A 49 -2.80 0.14 -1.83
N LEU A 50 -2.98 0.14 -3.16
CA LEU A 50 -3.33 1.32 -3.95
C LEU A 50 -4.80 1.22 -4.35
N SER A 51 -5.63 2.13 -3.87
CA SER A 51 -7.05 2.22 -4.24
C SER A 51 -7.24 3.32 -5.30
N GLU A 52 -7.90 2.96 -6.39
CA GLU A 52 -8.31 3.85 -7.48
C GLU A 52 -9.78 4.31 -7.31
N PRO A 53 -10.17 5.47 -7.88
CA PRO A 53 -11.54 6.00 -7.75
C PRO A 53 -12.59 5.13 -8.46
N ASN A 54 -12.17 4.28 -9.40
CA ASN A 54 -13.03 3.29 -10.07
C ASN A 54 -13.31 2.05 -9.21
N GLY A 55 -12.78 1.99 -7.98
CA GLY A 55 -12.92 0.86 -7.06
C GLY A 55 -11.91 -0.26 -7.28
N LYS A 56 -11.01 -0.15 -8.26
CA LYS A 56 -9.90 -1.09 -8.44
C LYS A 56 -8.88 -0.92 -7.31
N MET A 57 -8.37 -2.04 -6.83
CA MET A 57 -7.32 -2.08 -5.83
C MET A 57 -6.16 -2.94 -6.32
N HIS A 58 -4.95 -2.45 -6.14
CA HIS A 58 -3.71 -3.20 -6.37
C HIS A 58 -3.07 -3.48 -5.03
N THR A 59 -2.58 -4.69 -4.83
CA THR A 59 -2.04 -5.11 -3.53
C THR A 59 -0.64 -5.70 -3.67
N LYS A 60 0.28 -5.26 -2.82
CA LYS A 60 1.57 -5.88 -2.56
C LYS A 60 1.60 -6.37 -1.13
N ILE A 61 2.13 -7.57 -0.92
CA ILE A 61 2.42 -8.13 0.39
C ILE A 61 3.90 -8.47 0.41
N PHE A 62 4.62 -7.82 1.32
CA PHE A 62 6.03 -8.09 1.56
C PHE A 62 6.15 -8.89 2.85
N TYR A 63 6.76 -10.07 2.76
CA TYR A 63 6.99 -10.95 3.90
C TYR A 63 8.42 -10.79 4.42
N LYS A 64 8.60 -10.98 5.73
CA LYS A 64 9.90 -10.88 6.41
C LYS A 64 10.94 -11.89 5.91
N ASP A 65 10.49 -13.00 5.32
CA ASP A 65 11.37 -14.01 4.72
C ASP A 65 11.91 -13.58 3.33
N GLY A 66 11.52 -12.40 2.84
CA GLY A 66 11.89 -11.88 1.53
C GLY A 66 10.95 -12.29 0.40
N SER A 67 9.92 -13.09 0.68
CA SER A 67 8.89 -13.42 -0.30
C SER A 67 8.02 -12.19 -0.59
N VAL A 68 7.54 -12.11 -1.83
CA VAL A 68 6.61 -11.06 -2.26
C VAL A 68 5.40 -11.72 -2.91
N SER A 69 4.20 -11.29 -2.49
CA SER A 69 2.94 -11.67 -3.10
C SER A 69 2.18 -10.42 -3.53
N GLY A 70 1.26 -10.54 -4.46
CA GLY A 70 0.48 -9.41 -4.92
C GLY A 70 -0.33 -9.71 -6.17
N LYS A 71 -1.38 -8.92 -6.40
CA LYS A 71 -2.24 -8.98 -7.57
C LYS A 71 -2.61 -7.58 -8.04
#